data_AF-A0A937PH91-F1
#
_entry.id   AF-A0A937PH91-F1
#
_cell.length_a   1.000
_cell.length_b   1.000
_cell.length_c   1.000
_cell.angle_alpha   90.00
_cell.angle_beta   90.00
_cell.angle_gamma   90.00
#
_symmetry.space_group_name_H-M   'P 1'
#
loop_
_entity.id
_entity.type
_entity.pdbx_description
1 polymer ?
#
loop_
_entity_poly.entity_id
_entity_poly.type
_entity_poly.pdbx_seq_one_letter_code
_entity_poly.pdbx_strand_id
1 'polypeptide(L)'
;MITVKEDTTLVGISELRTNIDKILEESKKHKVLIERRNKPVAVLLAMERYKQIEEILDLLEDTALGLMAKERESKSKPSDYLDIQEAEDKIKGKPR
;
A
#
# COMPACT_ATOMS: atom_id res chain seq x y z
N MET A 1 -15.19 7.31 -3.12
CA MET A 1 -14.59 7.11 -4.45
C MET A 1 -13.99 8.43 -4.88
N ILE A 2 -12.66 8.50 -5.00
CA ILE A 2 -11.97 9.70 -5.47
C ILE A 2 -11.51 9.40 -6.89
N THR A 3 -11.93 10.22 -7.85
CA THR A 3 -11.52 10.08 -9.26
C THR A 3 -10.46 11.14 -9.55
N VAL A 4 -9.26 10.70 -9.91
CA VAL A 4 -8.16 11.57 -10.31
C VAL A 4 -7.96 11.46 -11.83
N LYS A 5 -7.92 12.60 -12.52
CA LYS A 5 -7.54 12.64 -13.93
C LYS A 5 -6.03 12.51 -14.03
N GLU A 6 -5.56 11.52 -14.78
CA GLU A 6 -4.14 11.31 -15.06
C GLU A 6 -3.95 10.81 -16.48
N ASP A 7 -2.80 11.13 -17.08
CA ASP A 7 -2.42 10.59 -18.37
C ASP A 7 -2.20 9.09 -18.24
N THR A 8 -2.67 8.32 -19.22
CA THR A 8 -2.63 6.85 -19.18
C THR A 8 -2.47 6.30 -20.58
N THR A 9 -1.51 5.40 -20.77
CA THR A 9 -1.38 4.66 -22.03
C THR A 9 -2.06 3.30 -21.92
N LEU A 10 -2.80 2.93 -22.96
CA LEU A 10 -3.38 1.59 -23.11
C LEU A 10 -2.53 0.76 -24.06
N VAL A 11 -2.18 -0.45 -23.66
CA VAL A 11 -1.35 -1.36 -24.46
C VAL A 11 -1.93 -2.75 -24.44
N GLY A 12 -2.12 -3.34 -25.63
CA GLY A 12 -2.50 -4.74 -25.75
C GLY A 12 -1.36 -5.67 -25.35
N ILE A 13 -1.66 -6.77 -24.66
CA ILE A 13 -0.65 -7.75 -24.20
C ILE A 13 0.24 -8.31 -25.33
N SER A 14 -0.27 -8.35 -26.57
CA SER A 14 0.50 -8.77 -27.74
C SER A 14 1.65 -7.80 -28.10
N GLU A 15 1.48 -6.51 -27.84
CA GLU A 15 2.46 -5.45 -28.13
C GLU A 15 3.69 -5.53 -27.22
N LEU A 16 3.54 -6.13 -26.03
CA LEU A 16 4.64 -6.28 -25.08
C LEU A 16 5.80 -7.07 -25.67
N ARG A 17 5.54 -8.07 -26.53
CA ARG A 17 6.62 -8.91 -27.06
C ARG A 17 7.55 -8.14 -28.01
N THR A 18 7.02 -7.16 -28.73
CA THR A 18 7.74 -6.45 -29.80
C THR A 18 8.19 -5.05 -29.40
N ASN A 19 7.49 -4.41 -28.45
CA ASN A 19 7.65 -2.99 -28.15
C ASN A 19 7.98 -2.70 -26.67
N ILE A 20 8.52 -3.68 -25.94
CA ILE A 20 8.70 -3.58 -24.47
C ILE A 20 9.52 -2.36 -24.05
N ASP A 21 10.61 -2.04 -24.75
CA ASP A 21 11.48 -0.93 -24.39
C ASP A 21 10.74 0.41 -24.42
N LYS A 22 9.94 0.64 -25.47
CA LYS A 22 9.10 1.84 -25.59
C LYS A 22 8.03 1.88 -24.50
N ILE A 23 7.41 0.74 -24.20
CA ILE A 23 6.38 0.63 -23.15
C ILE A 23 6.98 0.94 -21.77
N LEU A 24 8.20 0.47 -21.50
CA LEU A 24 8.92 0.77 -20.27
C LEU A 24 9.26 2.27 -20.17
N GLU A 25 9.71 2.90 -21.24
CA GLU A 25 9.95 4.36 -21.25
C GLU A 25 8.68 5.17 -21.00
N GLU A 26 7.53 4.75 -21.54
CA GLU A 26 6.25 5.40 -21.26
C GLU A 26 5.81 5.17 -19.80
N SER A 27 6.08 3.98 -19.23
CA SER A 27 5.75 3.66 -17.83
C SER A 27 6.50 4.52 -16.80
N LYS A 28 7.64 5.11 -17.19
CA LYS A 28 8.40 6.06 -16.36
C LYS A 28 7.71 7.42 -16.25
N LYS A 29 6.92 7.81 -17.26
CA LYS A 29 6.25 9.14 -17.31
C LYS A 29 4.87 9.10 -16.69
N HIS A 30 4.12 8.04 -16.98
CA HIS A 30 2.76 7.84 -16.49
C HIS A 30 2.42 6.34 -16.47
N LYS A 31 1.30 5.98 -15.85
CA LYS A 31 0.89 4.56 -15.79
C LYS A 31 0.55 4.00 -17.17
N VAL A 32 0.84 2.72 -17.35
CA VAL A 32 0.47 1.98 -18.56
C VAL A 32 -0.47 0.84 -18.17
N LEU A 33 -1.67 0.82 -18.76
CA LEU A 33 -2.62 -0.28 -18.61
C LEU A 33 -2.36 -1.34 -19.67
N ILE A 34 -2.12 -2.56 -19.22
CA ILE A 34 -2.02 -3.72 -20.10
C ILE A 34 -3.40 -4.35 -20.23
N GLU A 35 -3.82 -4.57 -21.47
CA GLU A 35 -5.12 -5.14 -21.79
C GLU A 35 -5.00 -6.49 -22.50
N ARG A 36 -5.94 -7.40 -22.19
CA ARG A 36 -6.13 -8.64 -22.93
C ARG A 36 -7.59 -8.71 -23.39
N ARG A 37 -7.81 -8.65 -24.71
CA ARG A 37 -9.17 -8.61 -25.31
C ARG A 37 -10.00 -7.44 -24.74
N ASN A 38 -9.44 -6.23 -24.74
CA ASN A 38 -10.06 -4.98 -24.25
C ASN A 38 -10.46 -5.02 -22.77
N LYS A 39 -9.78 -5.86 -21.97
CA LYS A 39 -9.95 -5.91 -20.52
C LYS A 39 -8.62 -5.60 -19.85
N PRO A 40 -8.56 -4.63 -18.92
CA PRO A 40 -7.36 -4.36 -18.14
C PRO A 40 -6.97 -5.61 -17.34
N VAL A 41 -5.71 -6.02 -17.41
CA VAL A 41 -5.17 -7.18 -16.69
C VAL A 41 -3.96 -6.83 -15.83
N ALA A 42 -3.26 -5.74 -16.13
CA ALA A 42 -2.15 -5.26 -15.31
C ALA A 42 -1.97 -3.75 -15.47
N VAL A 43 -1.27 -3.15 -14.50
CA VAL A 43 -0.79 -1.76 -14.55
C VAL A 43 0.73 -1.80 -14.42
N LEU A 44 1.43 -1.17 -15.35
CA LEU A 44 2.86 -0.88 -15.21
C LEU A 44 3.05 0.55 -14.69
N LEU A 45 3.94 0.68 -13.72
CA LEU A 45 4.34 1.91 -13.07
C LEU A 45 5.85 1.92 -12.94
N ALA A 46 6.45 3.11 -12.91
CA ALA A 46 7.81 3.29 -12.43
C ALA A 46 7.95 2.74 -11.00
N MET A 47 9.07 2.09 -10.71
CA MET A 47 9.34 1.52 -9.39
C MET A 47 9.34 2.60 -8.30
N GLU A 48 9.93 3.75 -8.59
CA GLU A 48 9.97 4.91 -7.71
C GLU A 48 8.55 5.41 -7.39
N ARG A 49 7.67 5.44 -8.39
CA ARG A 49 6.27 5.83 -8.20
C ARG A 49 5.52 4.82 -7.33
N TYR A 50 5.76 3.53 -7.53
CA TYR A 50 5.19 2.48 -6.70
C TYR A 50 5.61 2.64 -5.23
N LYS A 51 6.91 2.83 -4.96
CA LYS A 51 7.43 3.06 -3.60
C LYS A 51 6.83 4.28 -2.92
N GLN A 52 6.70 5.40 -3.64
CA GLN A 52 6.04 6.60 -3.10
C GLN A 52 4.58 6.33 -2.70
N ILE A 53 3.86 5.51 -3.46
CA ILE A 53 2.49 5.14 -3.12
C ILE A 53 2.48 4.29 -1.84
N GLU A 54 3.37 3.30 -1.73
CA GLU A 54 3.54 2.50 -0.50
C GLU A 54 3.84 3.38 0.72
N GLU A 55 4.85 4.24 0.65
CA GLU A 55 5.24 5.13 1.76
C GLU A 55 4.08 6.03 2.23
N ILE A 56 3.27 6.54 1.29
CA ILE A 56 2.09 7.35 1.62
C ILE A 56 1.00 6.50 2.28
N LEU A 57 0.77 5.27 1.80
CA LEU A 57 -0.21 4.37 2.37
C LEU A 57 0.18 3.95 3.80
N ASP A 58 1.45 3.62 4.03
CA ASP A 58 1.98 3.29 5.35
C ASP A 58 1.79 4.46 6.32
N LEU A 59 2.13 5.68 5.90
CA LEU A 59 1.93 6.87 6.73
C LEU A 59 0.45 7.10 7.08
N LEU A 60 -0.46 6.89 6.11
CA LEU A 60 -1.89 7.02 6.34
C LEU A 60 -2.40 5.96 7.31
N GLU A 61 -1.94 4.72 7.18
CA GLU A 61 -2.26 3.62 8.10
C GLU A 61 -1.78 3.93 9.52
N ASP A 62 -0.50 4.27 9.69
CA ASP A 62 0.09 4.62 10.99
C ASP A 62 -0.65 5.79 11.64
N THR A 63 -1.00 6.80 10.84
CA THR A 63 -1.78 7.94 11.33
C THR A 63 -3.16 7.51 11.82
N ALA A 64 -3.87 6.68 11.04
CA ALA A 64 -5.19 6.18 11.43
C ALA A 64 -5.12 5.32 12.70
N LEU A 65 -4.15 4.40 12.78
CA LEU A 65 -3.92 3.55 13.95
C LEU A 65 -3.54 4.38 15.18
N GLY A 66 -2.69 5.40 15.02
CA GLY A 66 -2.31 6.32 16.09
C GLY A 66 -3.50 7.11 16.63
N LEU A 67 -4.37 7.61 15.75
CA LEU A 67 -5.61 8.28 16.16
C LEU A 67 -6.54 7.35 16.93
N MET A 68 -6.70 6.11 16.48
CA MET A 68 -7.49 5.10 17.19
C MET A 68 -6.89 4.75 18.56
N ALA A 69 -5.56 4.64 18.64
CA ALA A 69 -4.86 4.38 19.90
C ALA A 69 -5.06 5.53 20.89
N LYS A 70 -4.94 6.78 20.43
CA LYS A 70 -5.21 7.98 21.23
C LYS A 70 -6.65 8.02 21.73
N GLU A 71 -7.62 7.64 20.89
CA GLU A 71 -9.02 7.56 21.32
C GLU A 71 -9.21 6.49 22.41
N ARG A 72 -8.59 5.32 22.27
CA ARG A 72 -8.64 4.26 23.30
C ARG A 72 -8.04 4.75 24.61
N GLU A 73 -6.84 5.32 24.57
CA GLU A 73 -6.16 5.88 25.74
C GLU A 73 -7.05 6.89 26.48
N SER A 74 -7.72 7.79 25.76
CA SER A 74 -8.62 8.78 26.36
C SER A 74 -9.81 8.19 27.13
N LYS A 75 -10.14 6.92 26.87
CA LYS A 75 -11.23 6.18 27.49
C LYS A 75 -10.74 5.12 28.49
N SER A 76 -9.43 4.91 28.58
CA SER A 76 -8.82 3.90 29.45
C SER A 76 -8.58 4.41 30.87
N LYS A 77 -8.51 3.48 31.81
CA LYS A 77 -8.14 3.71 33.21
C LYS A 77 -6.80 3.05 33.51
N PRO A 78 -6.07 3.49 34.55
CA PRO A 78 -4.81 2.86 34.95
C PRO A 78 -4.93 1.34 35.19
N SER A 79 -6.09 0.86 35.67
CA SER A 79 -6.39 -0.56 35.88
C SER A 79 -6.49 -1.38 34.59
N ASP A 80 -6.63 -0.74 33.43
CA ASP A 80 -6.72 -1.41 32.13
C ASP A 80 -5.32 -1.72 31.56
N TYR A 81 -4.26 -1.20 32.19
CA TYR A 81 -2.87 -1.42 31.81
C TYR A 81 -2.20 -2.45 32.72
N LEU A 82 -1.17 -3.10 32.18
CA LEU A 82 -0.29 -4.01 32.90
C LEU A 82 1.10 -3.40 32.95
N ASP A 83 1.85 -3.68 34.02
CA ASP A 83 3.27 -3.35 34.04
C ASP A 83 4.02 -4.21 33.02
N ILE A 84 5.15 -3.69 32.51
CA ILE A 84 5.96 -4.38 31.52
C ILE A 84 6.46 -5.74 32.04
N GLN A 85 6.79 -5.85 33.34
CA GLN A 85 7.23 -7.11 33.95
C GLN A 85 6.09 -8.14 33.95
N GLU A 86 4.88 -7.71 34.33
CA GLU A 86 3.69 -8.57 34.34
C GLU A 86 3.31 -9.03 32.92
N ALA A 87 3.51 -8.17 31.92
CA ALA A 87 3.29 -8.50 30.52
C ALA A 87 4.30 -9.55 30.02
N GLU A 88 5.59 -9.38 30.36
CA GLU A 88 6.64 -10.35 29.99
C GLU A 88 6.40 -11.73 30.59
N ASP A 89 6.02 -11.80 31.86
CA ASP A 89 5.77 -13.06 32.57
C ASP A 89 4.59 -13.83 31.96
N LYS A 90 3.53 -13.11 31.54
CA LYS A 90 2.39 -13.70 30.82
C LYS A 90 2.75 -14.27 29.45
N ILE A 91 3.76 -13.72 28.78
CA ILE A 91 4.23 -14.21 27.47
C ILE A 91 5.14 -15.43 27.68
N LYS A 92 6.05 -15.40 28.66
CA LYS A 92 6.96 -16.51 28.99
C LYS A 92 6.23 -17.75 29.51
N GLY A 93 5.08 -17.57 30.18
CA GLY A 93 4.27 -18.66 30.73
C GLY A 93 3.32 -19.39 29.76
N LYS A 94 3.20 -18.94 28.50
CA LYS A 94 2.37 -19.63 27.50
C LYS A 94 3.21 -20.67 26.73
N PRO A 95 2.84 -21.97 26.75
CA PRO A 95 3.48 -22.94 25.87
C PRO A 95 3.20 -22.55 24.41
N ARG A 96 4.22 -22.62 23.57
CA ARG A 96 4.12 -22.41 22.12
C ARG A 96 3.24 -23.47 21.46
#